data_AF-A0AA36NVY5-F1
#
_entry.id   AF-A0AA36NVY5-F1
#
_cell.length_a   1.000
_cell.length_b   1.000
_cell.length_c   1.000
_cell.angle_alpha   90.00
_cell.angle_beta   90.00
_cell.angle_gamma   90.00
#
_symmetry.space_group_name_H-M   'P 1'
#
loop_
_entity.id
_entity.type
_entity.pdbx_description
1 polymer ?
#
loop_
_entity_poly.entity_id
_entity_poly.type
_entity_poly.pdbx_seq_one_letter_code
_entity_poly.pdbx_strand_id
1 'polypeptide(L)'
;MTTILIPYLIAITLLTLTPGLDTTLIIRTATLEGKSKAFQAALGISLGCIAWGIVVACGLGALLMASDLAFNLLKWMGAAYLAWLGLNMILKPRSQLADIQENNPNRSTSENWFVKGFFGNLLNPKVGIFYISFLPQFIPAQASAITWVMGLVMIHVVIGVLWSSLLIMAMQPLSRYLKQPKFVKYMDRITGSIFVLFALKLALSKR
;
A
#
# COMPACT_ATOMS: atom_id res chain seq x y z
N MET A 1 -22.55 7.76 -3.11
CA MET A 1 -21.11 8.11 -2.98
C MET A 1 -20.51 7.58 -1.66
N THR A 2 -21.14 7.83 -0.51
CA THR A 2 -20.69 7.34 0.82
C THR A 2 -20.57 5.82 0.93
N THR A 3 -21.43 5.05 0.24
CA THR A 3 -21.47 3.58 0.28
C THR A 3 -20.19 2.90 -0.22
N ILE A 4 -19.42 3.57 -1.08
CA ILE A 4 -18.19 3.04 -1.67
C ILE A 4 -16.94 3.46 -0.86
N LEU A 5 -17.02 4.60 -0.17
CA LEU A 5 -15.93 5.15 0.63
C LEU A 5 -15.70 4.37 1.93
N ILE A 6 -16.76 3.88 2.58
CA ILE A 6 -16.62 3.06 3.80
C ILE A 6 -15.79 1.79 3.57
N PRO A 7 -16.11 0.92 2.59
CA PRO A 7 -15.29 -0.27 2.33
C PRO A 7 -13.88 0.09 1.86
N TYR A 8 -13.71 1.21 1.15
CA TYR A 8 -12.39 1.72 0.79
C TYR A 8 -11.57 2.07 2.04
N LEU A 9 -12.13 2.87 2.95
CA LEU A 9 -11.48 3.32 4.17
C LEU A 9 -11.07 2.14 5.06
N ILE A 10 -11.95 1.15 5.22
CA ILE A 10 -11.64 -0.07 5.99
C ILE A 10 -10.46 -0.80 5.35
N ALA A 11 -10.52 -1.07 4.05
CA ALA A 11 -9.51 -1.81 3.34
C ALA A 11 -8.14 -1.11 3.33
N ILE A 12 -8.12 0.19 3.03
CA ILE A 12 -6.89 0.97 2.93
C ILE A 12 -6.25 1.19 4.30
N THR A 13 -7.06 1.36 5.34
CA THR A 13 -6.57 1.45 6.73
C THR A 13 -5.93 0.13 7.14
N LEU A 14 -6.61 -1.00 6.93
CA LEU A 14 -6.04 -2.31 7.28
C LEU A 14 -4.79 -2.63 6.48
N LEU A 15 -4.74 -2.26 5.20
CA LEU A 15 -3.55 -2.37 4.38
C LEU A 15 -2.40 -1.54 4.95
N THR A 16 -2.66 -0.29 5.34
CA THR A 16 -1.66 0.63 5.91
C THR A 16 -1.14 0.11 7.26
N LEU A 17 -2.03 -0.43 8.10
CA LEU A 17 -1.68 -1.00 9.40
C LEU A 17 -0.92 -2.32 9.28
N THR A 18 -1.11 -3.06 8.18
CA THR A 18 -0.42 -4.33 7.94
C THR A 18 1.08 -4.08 7.81
N PRO A 19 1.92 -4.56 8.75
CA PRO A 19 3.33 -4.22 8.77
C PRO A 19 4.03 -4.67 7.48
N GLY A 20 4.43 -3.73 6.62
CA GLY A 20 5.02 -3.97 5.29
C GLY A 20 6.47 -3.49 5.18
N LEU A 21 6.97 -3.39 3.95
CA LEU A 21 8.29 -2.81 3.66
C LEU A 21 8.37 -1.36 4.14
N ASP A 22 7.33 -0.56 3.85
CA ASP A 22 7.23 0.85 4.24
C ASP A 22 7.27 1.03 5.76
N THR A 23 6.43 0.28 6.49
CA THR A 23 6.42 0.26 7.97
C THR A 23 7.78 -0.16 8.53
N THR A 24 8.43 -1.15 7.92
CA THR A 24 9.76 -1.61 8.35
C THR A 24 10.80 -0.51 8.15
N LEU A 25 10.79 0.16 6.99
CA LEU A 25 11.72 1.24 6.67
C LEU A 25 11.57 2.37 7.68
N ILE A 26 10.34 2.78 7.98
CA ILE A 26 10.05 3.85 8.95
C ILE A 26 10.52 3.45 10.34
N ILE A 27 10.17 2.25 10.82
CA ILE A 27 10.57 1.77 12.15
C ILE A 27 12.10 1.69 12.25
N ARG A 28 12.78 1.13 11.25
CA ARG A 28 14.24 1.01 11.22
C ARG A 28 14.90 2.39 11.25
N THR A 29 14.46 3.29 10.38
CA THR A 29 15.01 4.64 10.29
C THR A 29 14.75 5.43 11.57
N ALA A 30 13.56 5.33 12.16
CA ALA A 30 13.25 5.99 13.43
C ALA A 30 14.14 5.47 14.58
N THR A 31 14.48 4.17 14.55
CA THR A 31 15.29 3.52 15.60
C THR A 31 16.78 3.80 15.45
N LEU A 32 17.32 3.71 14.23
CA LEU A 32 18.77 3.78 13.98
C LEU A 32 19.25 5.19 13.62
N GLU A 33 18.40 5.98 12.97
CA GLU A 33 18.76 7.23 12.30
C GLU A 33 18.03 8.45 12.90
N GLY A 34 17.05 8.20 13.76
CA GLY A 34 16.26 9.22 14.44
C GLY A 34 14.99 9.67 13.70
N LYS A 35 14.15 10.43 14.41
CA LYS A 35 12.80 10.82 13.96
C LYS A 35 12.81 11.64 12.66
N SER A 36 13.75 12.58 12.53
CA SER A 36 13.82 13.47 11.36
C SER A 36 14.01 12.70 10.05
N LYS A 37 14.98 11.78 10.01
CA LYS A 37 15.22 10.92 8.85
C LYS A 37 14.06 9.96 8.58
N ALA A 38 13.37 9.49 9.63
CA ALA A 38 12.18 8.67 9.46
C ALA A 38 11.00 9.44 8.84
N PHE A 39 10.81 10.72 9.20
CA PHE A 39 9.84 11.59 8.55
C PHE A 39 10.18 11.84 7.08
N GLN A 40 11.47 12.03 6.75
CA GLN A 40 11.91 12.13 5.35
C GLN A 40 11.54 10.86 4.57
N ALA A 41 11.81 9.67 5.12
CA ALA A 41 11.41 8.41 4.49
C ALA A 41 9.89 8.29 4.32
N ALA A 42 9.10 8.67 5.34
CA ALA A 42 7.64 8.65 5.26
C ALA A 42 7.11 9.58 4.15
N LEU A 43 7.66 10.80 4.02
CA LEU A 43 7.30 11.72 2.94
C LEU A 43 7.69 11.17 1.55
N GLY A 44 8.84 10.49 1.46
CA GLY A 44 9.25 9.79 0.25
C GLY A 44 8.24 8.71 -0.15
N ILE A 45 7.84 7.86 0.80
CA ILE A 45 6.82 6.82 0.61
C ILE A 45 5.49 7.45 0.13
N SER A 46 5.05 8.54 0.78
CA SER A 46 3.85 9.26 0.38
C SER A 46 3.93 9.77 -1.06
N LEU A 47 5.07 10.31 -1.48
CA LEU A 47 5.25 10.73 -2.87
C LEU A 47 5.26 9.53 -3.84
N GLY A 48 5.79 8.38 -3.43
CA GLY A 48 5.71 7.13 -4.20
C GLY A 48 4.27 6.68 -4.42
N CYS A 49 3.43 6.76 -3.39
CA CYS A 49 1.99 6.50 -3.48
C CYS A 49 1.30 7.48 -4.45
N ILE A 50 1.64 8.77 -4.41
CA ILE A 50 1.11 9.77 -5.35
C ILE A 50 1.53 9.45 -6.78
N ALA A 51 2.79 9.08 -7.02
CA ALA A 51 3.29 8.70 -8.33
C ALA A 51 2.54 7.47 -8.89
N TRP A 52 2.32 6.45 -8.06
CA TRP A 52 1.47 5.31 -8.42
C TRP A 52 0.02 5.74 -8.71
N GLY A 53 -0.52 6.67 -7.94
CA GLY A 53 -1.82 7.28 -8.19
C GLY A 53 -1.92 7.93 -9.56
N ILE A 54 -0.90 8.69 -9.97
CA ILE A 54 -0.82 9.30 -11.31
C ILE A 54 -0.77 8.22 -12.39
N VAL A 55 0.08 7.21 -12.23
CA VAL A 55 0.19 6.08 -13.19
C VAL A 55 -1.16 5.40 -13.37
N VAL A 56 -1.88 5.11 -12.29
CA VAL A 56 -3.21 4.49 -12.36
C VAL A 56 -4.24 5.44 -12.93
N ALA A 57 -4.26 6.71 -12.53
CA ALA A 57 -5.22 7.70 -13.01
C ALA A 57 -5.10 7.89 -14.54
N CYS A 58 -3.88 8.09 -15.02
CA CYS A 58 -3.60 8.27 -16.45
C CYS A 58 -3.80 6.97 -17.23
N GLY A 59 -3.26 5.85 -16.71
CA GLY A 59 -3.36 4.54 -17.36
C GLY A 59 -4.81 4.07 -17.48
N LEU A 60 -5.61 4.21 -16.43
CA LEU A 60 -7.01 3.83 -16.45
C LEU A 60 -7.84 4.73 -17.36
N GLY A 61 -7.60 6.04 -17.37
CA GLY A 61 -8.27 6.98 -18.27
C GLY A 61 -8.02 6.62 -19.74
N ALA A 62 -6.76 6.39 -20.12
CA ALA A 62 -6.40 5.98 -21.47
C ALA A 62 -7.03 4.63 -21.85
N LEU A 63 -7.00 3.66 -20.95
CA LEU A 63 -7.52 2.31 -21.19
C LEU A 63 -9.05 2.31 -21.37
N LEU A 64 -9.76 3.12 -20.58
CA LEU A 64 -11.21 3.31 -20.68
C LEU A 64 -11.62 3.96 -22.00
N MET A 65 -10.83 4.89 -22.53
CA MET A 65 -11.11 5.51 -23.83
C MET A 65 -10.73 4.59 -25.00
N ALA A 66 -9.77 3.68 -24.80
CA ALA A 66 -9.25 2.84 -25.86
C ALA A 66 -10.04 1.53 -26.07
N SER A 67 -10.40 0.78 -25.01
CA SER A 67 -11.06 -0.52 -25.17
C SER A 67 -11.69 -1.09 -23.89
N ASP A 68 -12.97 -1.46 -23.97
CA ASP A 68 -13.68 -2.21 -22.91
C ASP A 68 -13.08 -3.61 -22.68
N LEU A 69 -12.55 -4.25 -23.73
CA LEU A 69 -11.88 -5.55 -23.61
C LEU A 69 -10.60 -5.43 -22.78
N ALA A 70 -9.78 -4.41 -23.05
CA ALA A 70 -8.56 -4.16 -22.29
C ALA A 70 -8.85 -3.88 -20.81
N PHE A 71 -9.91 -3.11 -20.53
CA PHE A 71 -10.37 -2.86 -19.16
C PHE A 71 -10.81 -4.15 -18.46
N ASN A 72 -11.60 -4.98 -19.14
CA ASN A 72 -12.04 -6.25 -18.57
C ASN A 72 -10.86 -7.19 -18.31
N LEU A 73 -9.90 -7.31 -19.23
CA LEU A 73 -8.68 -8.10 -19.01
C LEU A 73 -7.88 -7.60 -17.81
N LEU A 74 -7.66 -6.28 -17.69
CA LEU A 74 -6.99 -5.69 -16.55
C LEU A 74 -7.71 -6.02 -15.23
N LYS A 75 -9.04 -5.93 -15.24
CA LYS A 75 -9.89 -6.28 -14.09
C LYS A 75 -9.75 -7.75 -13.70
N TRP A 76 -9.79 -8.68 -14.65
CA TRP A 76 -9.62 -10.11 -14.38
C TRP A 76 -8.21 -10.42 -13.85
N MET A 77 -7.17 -9.85 -14.45
CA MET A 77 -5.79 -9.98 -13.98
C MET A 77 -5.62 -9.44 -12.56
N GLY A 78 -6.21 -8.27 -12.27
CA GLY A 78 -6.17 -7.67 -10.95
C GLY A 78 -6.91 -8.50 -9.90
N ALA A 79 -8.06 -9.08 -10.25
CA ALA A 79 -8.78 -10.00 -9.38
C ALA A 79 -7.97 -11.26 -9.08
N ALA A 80 -7.39 -11.90 -10.11
CA ALA A 80 -6.55 -13.08 -9.94
C ALA A 80 -5.34 -12.80 -9.05
N TYR A 81 -4.69 -11.65 -9.23
CA TYR A 81 -3.55 -11.26 -8.41
C TYR A 81 -3.94 -10.95 -6.95
N LEU A 82 -5.04 -10.21 -6.73
CA LEU A 82 -5.55 -9.95 -5.38
C LEU A 82 -5.91 -11.25 -4.66
N ALA A 83 -6.51 -12.22 -5.36
CA ALA A 83 -6.79 -13.54 -4.83
C ALA A 83 -5.51 -14.29 -4.46
N TRP A 84 -4.52 -14.31 -5.38
CA TRP A 84 -3.23 -14.95 -5.13
C TRP A 84 -2.49 -14.32 -3.94
N LEU A 85 -2.42 -12.99 -3.89
CA LEU A 85 -1.78 -12.25 -2.80
C LEU A 85 -2.49 -12.51 -1.47
N GLY A 86 -3.82 -12.43 -1.47
CA GLY A 86 -4.61 -12.65 -0.27
C GLY A 86 -4.50 -14.08 0.24
N LEU A 87 -4.58 -15.06 -0.65
CA LEU A 87 -4.42 -16.47 -0.32
C LEU A 87 -3.01 -16.77 0.20
N ASN A 88 -1.98 -16.17 -0.38
CA ASN A 88 -0.60 -16.32 0.09
C ASN A 88 -0.44 -15.76 1.51
N MET A 89 -1.07 -14.61 1.83
CA MET A 89 -1.06 -14.04 3.18
C MET A 89 -1.82 -14.90 4.20
N ILE A 90 -2.85 -15.65 3.78
CA ILE A 90 -3.61 -16.58 4.64
C ILE A 90 -2.85 -17.88 4.88
N LEU A 91 -2.36 -18.50 3.79
CA LEU A 91 -1.74 -19.82 3.81
C LEU A 91 -0.28 -19.78 4.27
N LYS A 92 0.45 -18.73 3.92
CA LYS A 92 1.87 -18.53 4.23
C LYS A 92 2.08 -17.15 4.87
N PRO A 93 1.44 -16.88 6.02
CA PRO A 93 1.59 -15.60 6.69
C PRO A 93 3.04 -15.40 7.13
N ARG A 94 3.54 -14.16 7.04
CA ARG A 94 4.91 -13.86 7.43
C ARG A 94 5.10 -14.11 8.92
N SER A 95 6.22 -14.73 9.28
CA SER A 95 6.61 -14.96 10.68
C SER A 95 7.32 -13.77 11.30
N GLN A 96 7.84 -12.85 10.49
CA GLN A 96 8.57 -11.66 10.92
C GLN A 96 8.41 -10.55 9.89
N LEU A 97 8.67 -9.30 10.31
CA LEU A 97 8.82 -8.19 9.38
C LEU A 97 10.01 -8.47 8.45
N ALA A 98 9.93 -8.00 7.20
CA ALA A 98 11.03 -8.18 6.27
C ALA A 98 12.27 -7.49 6.83
N ASP A 99 13.38 -8.21 7.00
CA ASP A 99 14.65 -7.55 7.28
C ASP A 99 15.04 -6.74 6.04
N ILE A 100 15.02 -5.43 6.17
CA ILE A 100 15.73 -4.57 5.20
C ILE A 100 17.20 -4.89 5.44
N GLN A 101 17.74 -5.78 4.60
CA GLN A 101 19.12 -6.29 4.62
C GLN A 101 20.08 -5.29 5.29
N GLU A 102 20.76 -5.76 6.34
CA GLU A 102 22.00 -5.17 6.81
C GLU A 102 23.01 -5.21 5.65
N ASN A 103 23.02 -4.19 4.82
CA ASN A 103 24.05 -4.06 3.81
C ASN A 103 24.84 -2.76 4.00
N ASN A 104 25.95 -2.97 4.71
CA ASN A 104 27.15 -2.17 4.89
C ASN A 104 27.19 -1.19 6.07
N PRO A 105 28.05 -1.46 7.08
CA PRO A 105 28.45 -0.51 8.13
C PRO A 105 29.18 0.74 7.60
N ASN A 106 29.44 0.80 6.29
CA ASN A 106 30.30 1.79 5.64
C ASN A 106 29.53 2.82 4.79
N ARG A 107 28.20 2.96 4.97
CA ARG A 107 27.40 3.92 4.17
C ARG A 107 27.53 5.33 4.74
N SER A 108 27.97 6.23 3.87
CA SER A 108 28.33 7.62 4.16
C SER A 108 27.22 8.42 4.83
N THR A 109 27.63 9.52 5.46
CA THR A 109 26.83 10.58 6.08
C THR A 109 25.83 11.30 5.15
N SER A 110 25.52 10.77 3.96
CA SER A 110 24.71 11.43 2.92
C SER A 110 23.59 10.55 2.33
N GLU A 111 23.17 9.46 2.98
CA GLU A 111 22.03 8.69 2.45
C GLU A 111 20.72 9.50 2.61
N ASN A 112 20.12 9.92 1.48
CA ASN A 112 18.87 10.68 1.46
C ASN A 112 17.68 9.74 1.72
N TRP A 113 17.15 9.76 2.94
CA TRP A 113 16.06 8.89 3.37
C TRP A 113 14.74 9.14 2.64
N PHE A 114 14.51 10.37 2.15
CA PHE A 114 13.37 10.67 1.29
C PHE A 114 13.44 9.89 -0.03
N VAL A 115 14.58 9.92 -0.70
CA VAL A 115 14.79 9.19 -1.97
C VAL A 115 14.65 7.69 -1.75
N LYS A 116 15.18 7.18 -0.64
CA LYS A 116 15.06 5.77 -0.25
C LYS A 116 13.61 5.35 0.00
N GLY A 117 12.82 6.18 0.67
CA GLY A 117 11.39 5.96 0.86
C GLY A 117 10.61 6.00 -0.45
N PHE A 118 10.90 6.98 -1.30
CA PHE A 118 10.26 7.15 -2.61
C PHE A 118 10.48 5.94 -3.52
N PHE A 119 11.74 5.58 -3.78
CA PHE A 119 12.03 4.42 -4.63
C PHE A 119 11.66 3.10 -3.95
N GLY A 120 11.77 3.02 -2.62
CA GLY A 120 11.33 1.85 -1.87
C GLY A 120 9.85 1.55 -2.06
N ASN A 121 9.00 2.57 -2.08
CA ASN A 121 7.57 2.42 -2.36
C ASN A 121 7.28 2.27 -3.86
N LEU A 122 7.92 3.08 -4.71
CA LEU A 122 7.69 3.08 -6.16
C LEU A 122 8.04 1.72 -6.79
N LEU A 123 9.16 1.12 -6.37
CA LEU A 123 9.63 -0.18 -6.85
C LEU A 123 8.98 -1.36 -6.11
N ASN A 124 8.04 -1.11 -5.19
CA ASN A 124 7.34 -2.16 -4.46
C ASN A 124 6.23 -2.75 -5.34
N PRO A 125 6.39 -3.96 -5.91
CA PRO A 125 5.39 -4.54 -6.80
C PRO A 125 4.06 -4.78 -6.08
N LYS A 126 4.08 -4.95 -4.75
CA LYS A 126 2.86 -5.09 -3.95
C LYS A 126 1.99 -3.83 -4.01
N VAL A 127 2.60 -2.65 -3.90
CA VAL A 127 1.88 -1.36 -3.91
C VAL A 127 1.32 -1.09 -5.30
N GLY A 128 2.15 -1.20 -6.33
CA GLY A 128 1.74 -0.93 -7.70
C GLY A 128 0.60 -1.82 -8.18
N ILE A 129 0.73 -3.13 -7.99
CA ILE A 129 -0.30 -4.07 -8.44
C ILE A 129 -1.57 -3.91 -7.59
N PHE A 130 -1.44 -3.61 -6.28
CA PHE A 130 -2.61 -3.27 -5.47
C PHE A 130 -3.33 -2.05 -6.01
N TYR A 131 -2.63 -0.95 -6.30
CA TYR A 131 -3.25 0.28 -6.82
C TYR A 131 -3.97 0.02 -8.15
N ILE A 132 -3.32 -0.67 -9.08
CA ILE A 132 -3.89 -1.03 -10.39
C ILE A 132 -5.15 -1.89 -10.24
N SER A 133 -5.15 -2.84 -9.30
CA SER A 133 -6.24 -3.82 -9.16
C SER A 133 -7.38 -3.34 -8.26
N PHE A 134 -7.07 -2.49 -7.28
CA PHE A 134 -7.96 -2.11 -6.21
C PHE A 134 -8.65 -0.76 -6.44
N LEU A 135 -7.90 0.27 -6.86
CA LEU A 135 -8.47 1.62 -7.01
C LEU A 135 -9.60 1.71 -8.05
N PRO A 136 -9.55 1.04 -9.22
CA PRO A 136 -10.63 1.11 -10.19
C PRO A 136 -12.00 0.66 -9.66
N GLN A 137 -12.02 -0.16 -8.60
CA GLN A 137 -13.25 -0.68 -8.00
C GLN A 137 -14.07 0.38 -7.25
N PHE A 138 -13.44 1.51 -6.94
CA PHE A 138 -14.03 2.59 -6.14
C PHE A 138 -14.35 3.83 -6.98
N ILE A 139 -14.23 3.74 -8.31
CA ILE A 139 -14.51 4.83 -9.24
C ILE A 139 -15.97 4.69 -9.73
N PRO A 140 -16.83 5.69 -9.49
CA PRO A 140 -18.18 5.70 -10.06
C PRO A 140 -18.14 5.79 -11.60
N ALA A 141 -19.05 5.08 -12.28
CA ALA A 141 -19.03 4.96 -13.74
C ALA A 141 -19.12 6.30 -14.50
N GLN A 142 -19.85 7.29 -13.97
CA GLN A 142 -20.00 8.60 -14.61
C GLN A 142 -19.01 9.66 -14.13
N ALA A 143 -18.01 9.30 -13.32
CA ALA A 143 -17.11 10.28 -12.72
C ALA A 143 -15.72 10.30 -13.37
N SER A 144 -15.04 11.44 -13.25
CA SER A 144 -13.64 11.58 -13.70
C SER A 144 -12.74 10.60 -12.96
N ALA A 145 -12.18 9.64 -13.70
CA ALA A 145 -11.27 8.63 -13.15
C ALA A 145 -10.06 9.28 -12.47
N ILE A 146 -9.51 10.34 -13.07
CA ILE A 146 -8.36 11.07 -12.52
C ILE A 146 -8.71 11.67 -11.16
N THR A 147 -9.81 12.41 -11.07
CA THR A 147 -10.22 13.08 -9.83
C THR A 147 -10.50 12.07 -8.72
N TRP A 148 -11.17 10.96 -9.04
CA TRP A 148 -11.48 9.93 -8.06
C TRP A 148 -10.25 9.16 -7.60
N VAL A 149 -9.39 8.71 -8.52
CA VAL A 149 -8.15 8.02 -8.17
C VAL A 149 -7.28 8.90 -7.29
N MET A 150 -7.08 10.17 -7.67
CA MET A 150 -6.28 11.10 -6.88
C MET A 150 -6.89 11.36 -5.50
N GLY A 151 -8.21 11.50 -5.40
CA GLY A 151 -8.90 11.64 -4.11
C GLY A 151 -8.69 10.43 -3.20
N LEU A 152 -8.84 9.22 -3.73
CA LEU A 152 -8.60 7.97 -3.00
C LEU A 152 -7.13 7.86 -2.54
N VAL A 153 -6.19 8.18 -3.43
CA VAL A 153 -4.76 8.17 -3.13
C VAL A 153 -4.40 9.20 -2.07
N MET A 154 -4.98 10.40 -2.11
CA MET A 154 -4.76 11.41 -1.07
C MET A 154 -5.29 10.95 0.29
N ILE A 155 -6.45 10.29 0.34
CA ILE A 155 -6.95 9.67 1.57
C ILE A 155 -5.94 8.63 2.10
N HIS A 156 -5.41 7.77 1.22
CA HIS A 156 -4.40 6.80 1.60
C HIS A 156 -3.11 7.45 2.11
N VAL A 157 -2.64 8.52 1.45
CA VAL A 157 -1.47 9.28 1.87
C VAL A 157 -1.68 9.90 3.25
N VAL A 158 -2.85 10.48 3.53
CA VAL A 158 -3.17 11.04 4.85
C VAL A 158 -3.14 9.96 5.92
N ILE A 159 -3.79 8.81 5.68
CA ILE A 159 -3.77 7.67 6.61
C ILE A 159 -2.32 7.17 6.81
N GLY A 160 -1.54 7.07 5.74
CA GLY A 160 -0.14 6.67 5.76
C GLY A 160 0.73 7.64 6.56
N VAL A 161 0.57 8.95 6.40
CA VAL A 161 1.30 9.97 7.16
C VAL A 161 0.91 9.95 8.64
N LEU A 162 -0.38 9.83 8.96
CA LEU A 162 -0.85 9.71 10.34
C LEU A 162 -0.27 8.46 11.01
N TRP A 163 -0.33 7.32 10.32
CA TRP A 163 0.24 6.07 10.80
C TRP A 163 1.76 6.17 10.98
N SER A 164 2.47 6.71 10.00
CA SER A 164 3.93 6.92 10.05
C SER A 164 4.31 7.83 11.20
N SER A 165 3.60 8.94 11.39
CA SER A 165 3.84 9.88 12.49
C SER A 165 3.63 9.20 13.84
N LEU A 166 2.57 8.41 13.98
CA LEU A 166 2.29 7.63 15.18
C LEU A 166 3.42 6.62 15.45
N LEU A 167 3.92 5.91 14.43
CA LEU A 167 5.07 4.99 14.57
C LEU A 167 6.35 5.71 14.99
N ILE A 168 6.64 6.87 14.40
CA ILE A 168 7.83 7.67 14.69
C ILE A 168 7.77 8.25 16.10
N MET A 169 6.60 8.71 16.54
CA MET A 169 6.39 9.31 17.86
C MET A 169 6.35 8.28 18.98
N ALA A 170 5.75 7.10 18.75
CA ALA A 170 5.56 6.05 19.75
C ALA A 170 6.87 5.33 20.18
N MET A 171 8.05 5.84 19.79
CA MET A 171 9.38 5.62 20.40
C MET A 171 9.59 4.25 21.09
N GLN A 172 9.56 3.17 20.29
CA GLN A 172 9.90 1.76 20.61
C GLN A 172 8.80 0.77 21.06
N PRO A 173 7.90 0.98 22.05
CA PRO A 173 6.96 -0.05 22.49
C PRO A 173 6.01 -0.53 21.39
N LEU A 174 5.49 0.40 20.57
CA LEU A 174 4.62 0.03 19.46
C LEU A 174 5.38 -0.76 18.38
N SER A 175 6.62 -0.34 18.06
CA SER A 175 7.50 -1.05 17.14
C SER A 175 7.79 -2.48 17.61
N ARG A 176 8.01 -2.70 18.92
CA ARG A 176 8.24 -4.03 19.49
C ARG A 176 7.00 -4.92 19.36
N TYR A 177 5.81 -4.37 19.54
CA TYR A 177 4.55 -5.09 19.36
C TYR A 177 4.29 -5.45 17.90
N LEU A 178 4.48 -4.52 16.97
CA LEU A 178 4.28 -4.72 15.52
C LEU A 178 5.28 -5.72 14.91
N LYS A 179 6.44 -5.91 15.54
CA LYS A 179 7.44 -6.93 15.19
C LYS A 179 7.11 -8.33 15.70
N GLN A 180 6.12 -8.50 16.58
CA GLN A 180 5.81 -9.81 17.14
C GLN A 180 5.29 -10.76 16.04
N PRO A 181 5.83 -11.99 15.94
CA PRO A 181 5.39 -12.97 14.95
C PRO A 181 3.89 -13.24 14.96
N LYS A 182 3.28 -13.28 16.16
CA LYS A 182 1.83 -13.50 16.32
C LYS A 182 1.03 -12.35 15.69
N PHE A 183 1.45 -11.11 15.93
CA PHE A 183 0.78 -9.92 15.39
C PHE A 183 0.89 -9.84 13.87
N VAL A 184 2.11 -10.02 13.33
CA VAL A 184 2.35 -10.02 11.87
C VAL A 184 1.50 -11.08 11.18
N LYS A 185 1.46 -12.30 11.71
CA LYS A 185 0.63 -13.39 11.15
C LYS A 185 -0.86 -13.07 11.19
N TYR A 186 -1.34 -12.46 12.27
CA TYR A 186 -2.76 -12.11 12.41
C TYR A 186 -3.17 -11.01 11.44
N MET A 187 -2.36 -9.96 11.30
CA MET A 187 -2.56 -8.90 10.31
C MET A 187 -2.49 -9.43 8.88
N ASP A 188 -1.53 -10.31 8.57
CA ASP A 188 -1.45 -10.93 7.25
C ASP A 188 -2.73 -11.72 6.92
N ARG A 189 -3.25 -12.50 7.88
CA ARG A 189 -4.50 -13.25 7.66
C ARG A 189 -5.72 -12.34 7.49
N ILE A 190 -5.87 -11.28 8.29
CA ILE A 190 -6.98 -10.34 8.15
C ILE A 190 -6.94 -9.66 6.79
N THR A 191 -5.79 -9.09 6.44
CA THR A 191 -5.62 -8.37 5.17
C THR A 191 -5.74 -9.32 3.98
N GLY A 192 -5.23 -10.55 4.12
CA GLY A 192 -5.37 -11.58 3.11
C GLY A 192 -6.82 -11.98 2.87
N SER A 193 -7.61 -12.19 3.93
CA SER A 193 -9.06 -12.47 3.83
C SER A 193 -9.80 -11.35 3.12
N ILE A 194 -9.47 -10.11 3.43
CA ILE A 194 -10.06 -8.94 2.79
C ILE A 194 -9.69 -8.88 1.31
N PHE A 195 -8.43 -9.15 0.94
CA PHE A 195 -8.01 -9.19 -0.45
C PHE A 195 -8.72 -10.29 -1.25
N VAL A 196 -8.91 -11.48 -0.66
CA VAL A 196 -9.71 -12.55 -1.28
C VAL A 196 -11.16 -12.12 -1.47
N LEU A 197 -11.78 -11.49 -0.45
CA LEU A 197 -13.14 -10.95 -0.55
C LEU A 197 -13.25 -9.89 -1.66
N PHE A 198 -12.27 -8.99 -1.77
CA PHE A 198 -12.24 -8.01 -2.85
C PHE A 198 -11.99 -8.64 -4.22
N ALA A 199 -11.15 -9.65 -4.30
CA ALA A 199 -10.93 -10.38 -5.54
C ALA A 199 -12.22 -11.06 -6.03
N LEU A 200 -12.96 -11.70 -5.12
CA LEU A 200 -14.27 -12.29 -5.42
C LEU A 200 -15.28 -11.22 -5.84
N LYS A 201 -15.37 -10.11 -5.09
CA LYS A 201 -16.24 -8.98 -5.42
C LYS A 201 -15.88 -8.39 -6.78
N LEU A 202 -14.60 -8.29 -7.11
CA LEU A 202 -14.10 -7.77 -8.37
C LEU A 202 -14.42 -8.70 -9.54
N ALA A 203 -14.25 -10.02 -9.35
CA ALA A 203 -14.59 -11.01 -10.36
C ALA A 203 -16.11 -11.10 -10.61
N LEU A 204 -16.92 -10.98 -9.55
CA LEU A 204 -18.38 -11.02 -9.61
C LEU A 204 -19.02 -9.68 -9.96
N SER A 205 -18.28 -8.58 -9.88
CA SER A 205 -18.72 -7.27 -10.34
C SER A 205 -19.07 -7.40 -11.81
N LYS A 206 -20.34 -7.23 -12.17
CA LYS A 206 -20.71 -6.88 -13.53
C LYS A 206 -20.45 -5.38 -13.66
N ARG A 207 -19.62 -5.02 -14.64
CA ARG A 207 -19.60 -3.65 -15.12
C ARG A 207 -20.70 -3.52 -16.14
#